data_AF-A0A354BIY7-F1
#
_entry.id   AF-A0A354BIY7-F1
#
_cell.length_a   1.000
_cell.length_b   1.000
_cell.length_c   1.000
_cell.angle_alpha   90.00
_cell.angle_beta   90.00
_cell.angle_gamma   90.00
#
_symmetry.space_group_name_H-M   'P 1'
#
loop_
_entity.id
_entity.type
_entity.pdbx_description
1 polymer ?
#
loop_
_entity_poly.entity_id
_entity_poly.type
_entity_poly.pdbx_seq_one_letter_code
_entity_poly.pdbx_strand_id
1 'polypeptide(L)' 'EDIGLAFQIADDVLNVTGTREELGKNPNTDAERGKKTYPTFYGVEGAKKLAD' A
#
# COMPACT_ATOMS: atom_id res chain seq x y z
N GLU A 1 -6.51 0.35 18.26
CA GLU A 1 -5.22 0.20 17.54
C GLU A 1 -5.42 -0.21 16.08
N ASP A 2 -6.55 -0.84 15.73
CA ASP A 2 -6.81 -1.42 14.40
C ASP A 2 -6.96 -0.41 13.25
N ILE A 3 -7.49 0.79 13.50
CA ILE A 3 -7.66 1.81 12.44
C ILE A 3 -6.31 2.26 11.87
N GLY A 4 -5.29 2.41 12.72
CA GLY A 4 -3.96 2.82 12.26
C GLY A 4 -3.31 1.75 11.39
N LEU A 5 -3.53 0.48 11.73
CA LEU A 5 -3.04 -0.65 10.95
C LEU A 5 -3.76 -0.75 9.60
N ALA A 6 -5.10 -0.68 9.59
CA ALA A 6 -5.90 -0.68 8.38
C ALA A 6 -5.52 0.48 7.44
N PHE A 7 -5.29 1.68 8.00
CA PHE A 7 -4.84 2.84 7.23
C PHE A 7 -3.47 2.61 6.59
N GLN A 8 -2.52 2.00 7.33
CA GLN A 8 -1.21 1.69 6.78
C GLN A 8 -1.28 0.67 5.65
N ILE A 9 -2.13 -0.36 5.79
CA ILE A 9 -2.33 -1.38 4.74
C ILE A 9 -2.96 -0.74 3.50
N ALA A 10 -3.94 0.16 3.68
CA ALA A 10 -4.56 0.89 2.59
C ALA A 10 -3.57 1.82 1.85
N ASP A 11 -2.70 2.55 2.57
CA ASP A 11 -1.65 3.40 1.97
C ASP A 11 -0.64 2.56 1.18
N ASP A 12 -0.23 1.41 1.72
CA ASP A 12 0.66 0.47 1.04
C ASP A 12 0.04 -0.05 -0.27
N VAL A 13 -1.27 -0.37 -0.27
CA VAL A 13 -2.01 -0.74 -1.48
C VAL A 13 -2.05 0.41 -2.48
N LEU A 14 -2.39 1.62 -2.01
CA LEU A 14 -2.51 2.80 -2.84
C LEU A 14 -1.16 3.17 -3.48
N ASN A 15 -0.04 2.94 -2.80
CA ASN A 15 1.30 3.16 -3.34
C ASN A 15 1.59 2.30 -4.58
N VAL A 16 1.04 1.08 -4.61
CA VAL A 16 1.27 0.11 -5.68
C VAL A 16 0.26 0.27 -6.82
N THR A 17 -1.00 0.55 -6.50
CA THR A 17 -2.09 0.60 -7.50
C THR A 17 -2.43 2.00 -7.99
N GLY A 18 -2.11 3.03 -7.21
CA GLY A 18 -2.47 4.41 -7.51
C GLY A 18 -1.62 5.00 -8.62
N THR A 19 -2.19 5.97 -9.32
CA THR A 19 -1.47 6.79 -10.30
C THR A 19 -0.73 7.92 -9.59
N ARG A 20 0.21 8.55 -10.30
CA ARG A 20 0.92 9.73 -9.79
C ARG A 20 -0.02 10.90 -9.46
N GLU A 21 -1.10 11.05 -10.24
CA GLU A 21 -2.10 12.11 -10.04
C GLU A 21 -2.89 11.90 -8.76
N GLU A 22 -3.28 10.66 -8.46
CA GLU A 22 -3.99 10.29 -7.23
C GLU A 22 -3.10 10.41 -5.98
N LEU A 23 -1.82 10.05 -6.09
CA LEU A 23 -0.88 10.03 -4.98
C LEU A 23 -0.16 11.36 -4.74
N GLY A 24 -0.12 12.24 -5.74
CA GLY A 24 0.72 13.45 -5.75
C GLY A 24 2.23 13.18 -5.79
N LYS A 25 2.65 11.90 -5.86
CA LYS A 25 4.03 11.42 -5.90
C LYS A 25 4.14 10.22 -6.84
N ASN A 26 5.35 9.78 -7.17
CA ASN A 26 5.53 8.58 -7.97
C ASN A 26 4.96 7.35 -7.22
N PRO A 27 4.22 6.46 -7.90
CA PRO A 27 3.84 5.17 -7.35
C PRO A 27 5.08 4.26 -7.20
N ASN A 28 4.94 3.18 -6.44
CA ASN A 28 5.98 2.16 -6.18
C ASN A 28 7.25 2.68 -5.48
N THR A 29 7.23 3.88 -4.91
CA THR A 29 8.39 4.45 -4.21
C THR A 29 8.84 3.61 -3.01
N ASP A 30 7.93 2.87 -2.37
CA ASP A 30 8.31 1.97 -1.27
C ASP A 30 9.09 0.75 -1.77
N ALA A 31 8.73 0.20 -2.93
CA ALA A 31 9.50 -0.87 -3.58
C ALA A 31 10.88 -0.36 -4.02
N GLU A 32 10.97 0.84 -4.60
CA GLU A 32 12.25 1.47 -4.98
C GLU A 32 13.18 1.68 -3.79
N ARG A 33 12.62 1.93 -2.60
CA ARG A 33 13.37 2.11 -1.34
C ARG A 33 13.69 0.78 -0.63
N GLY A 34 13.33 -0.35 -1.22
CA GLY A 34 13.52 -1.68 -0.62
C GLY A 34 12.67 -1.91 0.62
N LYS A 35 11.59 -1.14 0.81
CA LYS A 35 10.62 -1.41 1.88
C LYS A 35 9.76 -2.59 1.50
N LYS A 36 9.49 -3.44 2.49
CA LYS A 36 8.53 -4.52 2.35
C LYS A 36 7.17 -4.03 2.84
N THR A 37 6.21 -3.98 1.92
CA THR A 37 4.83 -3.51 2.18
C THR A 37 3.85 -4.68 2.18
N TYR A 38 2.63 -4.48 2.67
CA TYR A 38 1.61 -5.54 2.69
C TYR A 38 1.34 -6.18 1.32
N PRO A 39 1.20 -5.43 0.21
CA PRO A 39 1.06 -6.01 -1.13
C PRO A 39 2.23 -6.91 -1.56
N THR A 40 3.43 -6.72 -0.99
CA THR A 40 4.61 -7.56 -1.30
C THR A 40 4.43 -8.99 -0.76
N PHE A 41 3.78 -9.13 0.40
CA PHE A 41 3.60 -10.43 1.05
C PHE A 41 2.29 -11.12 0.70
N TYR A 42 1.21 -10.34 0.56
CA TYR A 42 -0.17 -10.86 0.42
C TYR A 42 -0.76 -10.62 -0.97
N GLY A 43 -0.03 -9.93 -1.86
CA GLY A 43 -0.58 -9.37 -3.08
C GLY A 43 -1.54 -8.20 -2.79
N VAL A 44 -1.88 -7.45 -3.84
CA VAL A 44 -2.79 -6.28 -3.74
C VAL A 44 -4.15 -6.69 -3.18
N GLU A 45 -4.74 -7.76 -3.72
CA GLU A 45 -6.08 -8.22 -3.31
C GLU A 45 -6.08 -8.81 -1.88
N GLY A 46 -5.00 -9.46 -1.46
CA GLY A 46 -4.87 -9.94 -0.08
C GLY A 46 -4.68 -8.80 0.91
N ALA A 47 -3.88 -7.78 0.56
CA ALA A 47 -3.70 -6.59 1.37
C ALA A 47 -5.02 -5.79 1.53
N LYS A 48 -5.82 -5.64 0.48
CA LYS A 48 -7.14 -4.99 0.59
C LYS A 48 -8.05 -5.67 1.62
N LYS A 49 -8.10 -7.00 1.63
CA LYS A 49 -8.90 -7.77 2.60
C LYS A 49 -8.41 -7.64 4.05
N LEU A 50 -7.15 -7.28 4.27
CA LEU A 50 -6.60 -7.05 5.61
C LEU A 50 -6.85 -5.62 6.10
N ALA A 51 -7.24 -4.71 5.20
CA ALA A 51 -7.57 -3.32 5.53
C ALA A 51 -9.06 -3.12 5.87
N ASP A 52 -9.92 -4.07 5.49
CA ASP A 52 -11.34 -4.16 5.89
C ASP A 52 -11.50 -4.73 7.31
#